data_AF-A0A8B2S9P9-F1
#
_entry.id   AF-A0A8B2S9P9-F1
#
_cell.length_a   1.000
_cell.length_b   1.000
_cell.length_c   1.000
_cell.angle_alpha   90.00
_cell.angle_beta   90.00
_cell.angle_gamma   90.00
#
_symmetry.space_group_name_H-M   'P 1'
#
loop_
_entity.id
_entity.type
_entity.pdbx_description
1 polymer ?
#
loop_
_entity_poly.entity_id
_entity_poly.type
_entity_poly.pdbx_seq_one_letter_code
_entity_poly.pdbx_strand_id
1 'polypeptide(L)' 'MVYDILVFRGHFGSFVDYRSYSGRVPPEVSAIEIDGEKYSLSLYQYQGDKYLVAHQEKMESESLELAINEFGPSPLN' A
#
# COMPACT_ATOMS: atom_id res chain seq x y z
N MET A 1 14.32 -0.54 7.54
CA MET A 1 14.31 0.12 6.21
C MET A 1 13.05 0.97 6.15
N VAL A 2 13.11 2.10 5.45
CA VAL A 2 11.95 2.98 5.25
C VAL A 2 11.47 2.75 3.82
N TYR A 3 10.16 2.55 3.67
CA TYR A 3 9.49 2.27 2.42
C TYR A 3 8.37 3.27 2.23
N ASP A 4 8.02 3.54 0.98
CA ASP A 4 6.81 4.27 0.65
C ASP A 4 5.64 3.31 0.66
N ILE A 5 4.56 3.67 1.34
CA ILE A 5 3.34 2.87 1.42
C ILE A 5 2.13 3.68 0.96
N LEU A 6 1.30 3.04 0.14
CA LEU A 6 -0.05 3.52 -0.17
C LEU A 6 -1.04 2.86 0.79
N VAL A 7 -1.87 3.66 1.43
CA VAL A 7 -2.83 3.23 2.46
C VAL A 7 -4.24 3.47 1.96
N PHE A 8 -4.94 2.40 1.60
CA PHE A 8 -6.30 2.43 1.09
C PHE A 8 -7.28 2.24 2.26
N ARG A 9 -8.04 3.29 2.56
CA ARG A 9 -9.06 3.33 3.64
C ARG A 9 -10.46 3.22 3.06
N GLY A 10 -11.28 2.38 3.69
CA GLY A 10 -12.68 2.15 3.30
C GLY A 10 -12.87 1.42 1.97
N HIS A 11 -14.13 1.36 1.53
CA HIS A 11 -14.53 0.60 0.35
C HIS A 11 -13.90 1.21 -0.92
N PHE A 12 -13.35 0.35 -1.78
CA PHE A 12 -12.59 0.74 -2.98
C PHE A 12 -11.37 1.63 -2.73
N GLY A 13 -10.93 1.77 -1.48
CA GLY A 13 -9.91 2.76 -1.12
C GLY A 13 -10.35 4.17 -1.45
N SER A 14 -11.61 4.48 -1.18
CA SER A 14 -12.22 5.81 -1.33
C SER A 14 -11.33 6.94 -0.79
N PHE A 15 -10.46 6.62 0.18
CA PHE A 15 -9.35 7.48 0.58
C PHE A 15 -8.04 6.73 0.45
N VAL A 16 -7.12 7.28 -0.34
CA VAL A 16 -5.73 6.79 -0.45
C VAL A 16 -4.81 7.78 0.24
N ASP A 17 -4.01 7.28 1.17
CA ASP A 17 -2.98 8.04 1.86
C ASP A 17 -1.60 7.57 1.40
N TYR A 18 -0.68 8.51 1.20
CA TYR A 18 0.71 8.22 0.90
C TYR A 18 1.57 8.60 2.09
N ARG A 19 2.29 7.61 2.66
CA ARG A 19 3.11 7.83 3.84
C ARG A 19 4.40 7.00 3.78
N SER A 20 5.42 7.43 4.52
CA SER A 20 6.61 6.62 4.76
C SER A 20 6.35 5.61 5.88
N TYR A 21 6.68 4.35 5.64
CA TYR A 21 6.54 3.25 6.58
C TYR A 21 7.90 2.63 6.89
N SER A 22 8.25 2.61 8.17
CA SER A 22 9.48 1.96 8.65
C SER A 22 9.14 0.62 9.29
N GLY A 23 9.44 -0.47 8.59
CA GLY A 23 9.10 -1.80 9.09
C GLY A 23 9.63 -2.93 8.21
N ARG A 24 8.91 -4.05 8.22
CA ARG A 24 9.14 -5.20 7.33
C ARG A 24 8.09 -5.19 6.21
N VAL A 25 8.36 -5.91 5.14
CA VAL A 25 7.44 -6.07 3.99
C VAL A 25 6.94 -7.52 3.90
N PRO A 26 5.85 -7.80 3.17
CA PRO A 26 5.41 -9.18 2.94
C PRO A 26 6.49 -10.00 2.22
N PRO A 27 6.65 -11.30 2.54
CA PRO A 27 5.79 -12.11 3.40
C PRO A 27 6.14 -12.05 4.91
N GLU A 28 7.17 -11.31 5.34
CA GLU A 28 7.58 -11.26 6.75
C GLU A 28 6.52 -10.64 7.66
N VAL A 29 5.73 -9.72 7.12
CA VAL A 29 4.56 -9.14 7.79
C VAL A 29 3.42 -9.00 6.79
N SER A 30 2.22 -9.38 7.22
CA SER A 30 1.01 -9.40 6.39
C SER A 30 -0.06 -8.41 6.86
N ALA A 31 0.14 -7.76 8.02
CA ALA A 31 -0.74 -6.74 8.53
C ALA A 31 0.02 -5.74 9.39
N ILE A 32 -0.40 -4.48 9.33
CA ILE A 32 0.15 -3.36 10.10
C ILE A 32 -0.98 -2.59 10.78
N GLU A 33 -0.64 -1.81 11.79
CA GLU A 33 -1.58 -0.89 12.44
C GLU A 33 -1.17 0.54 12.12
N ILE A 34 -2.11 1.33 11.57
CA ILE A 34 -1.92 2.74 11.24
C ILE A 34 -3.05 3.51 11.92
N ASP A 35 -2.71 4.52 12.74
CA ASP A 35 -3.68 5.36 13.46
C ASP A 35 -4.68 4.56 14.33
N GLY A 36 -4.27 3.39 14.85
CA GLY A 36 -5.11 2.50 15.66
C GLY A 36 -6.03 1.58 14.86
N GLU A 37 -5.97 1.64 13.53
CA GLU A 37 -6.71 0.76 12.63
C GLU A 37 -5.78 -0.29 12.01
N LYS A 38 -6.32 -1.49 11.81
CA LYS A 38 -5.56 -2.61 11.26
C LYS A 38 -5.72 -2.67 9.73
N TYR A 39 -4.60 -2.74 9.02
CA TYR A 39 -4.54 -2.85 7.57
C TYR A 39 -3.81 -4.13 7.18
N SER A 40 -4.30 -4.81 6.15
CA SER A 40 -3.58 -5.88 5.48
C SER A 40 -2.47 -5.28 4.64
N LEU A 41 -1.26 -5.80 4.80
CA LEU A 41 -0.09 -5.37 4.02
C LEU A 41 0.11 -6.34 2.86
N SER A 42 0.26 -5.82 1.65
CA SER A 42 0.42 -6.62 0.44
C SER A 42 1.37 -5.93 -0.53
N LEU A 43 1.95 -6.74 -1.42
CA LEU A 43 2.78 -6.25 -2.51
C LEU A 43 1.93 -6.22 -3.78
N TYR A 44 1.87 -5.07 -4.42
CA TYR A 44 1.24 -4.93 -5.72
C TYR A 44 2.31 -4.79 -6.80
N GLN A 45 2.17 -5.54 -7.89
CA GLN A 45 3.11 -5.49 -9.00
C GLN A 45 2.51 -4.68 -10.14
N TYR A 46 3.20 -3.60 -10.52
CA TYR A 46 2.78 -2.70 -11.59
C TYR A 46 3.96 -2.36 -12.48
N GLN A 47 3.80 -2.54 -13.80
CA GLN A 47 4.84 -2.29 -14.82
C GLN A 47 6.21 -2.97 -14.57
N GLY A 48 6.25 -4.04 -13.77
CA GLY A 48 7.48 -4.77 -13.44
C GLY A 48 8.06 -4.41 -12.07
N ASP A 49 7.61 -3.32 -11.46
CA ASP A 49 8.01 -2.89 -10.13
C ASP A 49 7.02 -3.39 -9.06
N LYS A 50 7.50 -3.49 -7.81
CA LYS A 50 6.67 -3.85 -6.66
C LYS A 50 6.44 -2.64 -5.76
N TYR A 51 5.19 -2.46 -5.34
CA TYR A 51 4.77 -1.36 -4.47
C TYR A 51 4.18 -1.90 -3.18
N LEU A 52 4.46 -1.22 -2.06
CA LEU A 52 3.91 -1.59 -0.77
C LEU A 52 2.53 -0.97 -0.61
N VAL A 53 1.56 -1.81 -0.25
CA VAL A 53 0.18 -1.36 -0.12
C VAL A 53 -0.46 -1.89 1.15
N ALA A 54 -1.07 -1.00 1.92
CA ALA A 54 -1.93 -1.28 3.05
C ALA A 54 -3.40 -1.12 2.67
N HIS A 55 -4.24 -2.09 3.02
CA HIS A 55 -5.66 -2.08 2.69
C HIS A 55 -6.50 -2.79 3.74
N GLN A 56 -7.68 -2.25 4.04
CA GLN A 56 -8.65 -2.89 4.94
C GLN A 56 -9.58 -3.86 4.18
N GLU A 57 -9.86 -3.53 2.91
CA GLU A 57 -10.73 -4.30 2.04
C GLU A 57 -10.01 -4.63 0.73
N LYS A 58 -10.57 -5.59 -0.02
CA LYS A 58 -10.01 -5.99 -1.30
C LYS A 58 -10.03 -4.80 -2.27
N MET A 59 -8.84 -4.43 -2.75
CA MET A 59 -8.67 -3.34 -3.71
C MET A 59 -8.88 -3.80 -5.15
N GLU A 60 -9.35 -2.88 -6.00
CA GLU A 60 -9.37 -3.05 -7.44
C GLU A 60 -8.08 -2.54 -8.07
N SER A 61 -7.64 -3.20 -9.15
CA SER A 61 -6.40 -2.84 -9.84
C SER A 61 -6.42 -1.40 -10.34
N GLU A 62 -7.55 -0.91 -10.87
CA GLU A 62 -7.66 0.44 -11.41
C GLU A 62 -7.34 1.52 -10.37
N SER A 63 -7.88 1.39 -9.15
CA SER A 63 -7.62 2.33 -8.05
C SER A 63 -6.16 2.31 -7.60
N LEU A 64 -5.51 1.14 -7.63
CA LEU A 64 -4.09 0.99 -7.33
C LEU A 64 -3.21 1.68 -8.36
N GLU A 65 -3.50 1.46 -9.63
CA GLU A 65 -2.78 2.07 -10.73
C GLU A 65 -2.92 3.59 -10.70
N LEU A 66 -4.13 4.12 -10.47
CA LEU A 66 -4.35 5.55 -10.30
C LEU A 66 -3.54 6.13 -9.14
N ALA A 67 -3.56 5.47 -7.98
CA ALA A 67 -2.79 5.91 -6.81
C ALA A 67 -1.27 5.89 -7.06
N ILE A 68 -0.75 4.84 -7.70
CA ILE A 68 0.68 4.77 -8.04
C ILE A 68 1.07 5.91 -8.98
N ASN A 69 0.24 6.21 -9.99
CA ASN A 69 0.50 7.30 -10.92
C ASN A 69 0.35 8.69 -10.27
N GLU A 70 -0.59 8.86 -9.34
CA GLU A 70 -0.87 10.14 -8.67
C GLU A 70 0.17 10.48 -7.59
N PHE A 71 0.51 9.52 -6.72
CA PHE A 71 1.43 9.74 -5.60
C PHE A 71 2.89 9.44 -5.92
N GLY A 72 3.16 8.63 -6.95
CA GLY A 72 4.52 8.24 -7.36
C GLY A 72 5.37 7.60 -6.25
N PRO A 73 4.87 6.59 -5.51
CA PRO A 73 5.65 5.95 -4.45
C PRO A 73 6.90 5.27 -4.98
N SER A 74 7.96 5.21 -4.18
CA SER A 74 9.18 4.50 -4.56
C SER A 74 8.93 2.99 -4.64
N PRO A 75 9.37 2.31 -5.72
CA PRO A 75 9.26 0.86 -5.82
C PRO A 75 10.21 0.14 -4.86
N LEU A 76 9.88 -1.10 -4.51
CA LEU A 76 10.56 -1.93 -3.50
C LEU A 76 11.65 -2.85 -4.05
N ASN A 77 11.98 -2.75 -5.34
CA ASN A 77 12.82 -3.72 -6.08
C ASN A 77 14.05 -4.23 -5.32
#